data_AF-A0A523HST3-F1
#
_entry.id   AF-A0A523HST3-F1
#
_cell.length_a   1.000
_cell.length_b   1.000
_cell.length_c   1.000
_cell.angle_alpha   90.00
_cell.angle_beta   90.00
_cell.angle_gamma   90.00
#
_symmetry.space_group_name_H-M   'P 1'
#
loop_
_entity.id
_entity.type
_entity.pdbx_description
1 polymer ?
#
loop_
_entity_poly.entity_id
_entity_poly.type
_entity_poly.pdbx_seq_one_letter_code
_entity_poly.pdbx_strand_id
1 'polypeptide(L)'
;MADQRAKGNIVYEILIVVLAATLIGSIVYPKRLANHEEVNMEICRYRMEQVQKAALQYQKYNSVYTDTLSLIFDFIRTSDEYAHYVDSVAVGGLDSVVTKLREFSAAEEQIFSAIPSATDSVMIDSLVRMQIEIKLAARRLAGYVEYVHDKMNNLPNMPMEDLREAFTIVDSKKFTLDMNIVQNSIESGQLKAAQDAANDVSEVIAGVRDQMQAVADAVPGYANSSLDALGLCPTLVDEQLQLVHIDTSVIKFLNIYCPVDSSDISIVESSFLKSTIGGLKLQNHGKIESGEMNWE
;
A
#
# COMPACT_ATOMS: atom_id res chain seq x y z
N MET A 1 -60.30 11.87 39.83
CA MET A 1 -59.08 11.31 40.47
C MET A 1 -57.91 11.95 39.75
N ALA A 2 -57.25 12.92 40.40
CA ALA A 2 -56.12 13.63 39.79
C ALA A 2 -54.84 12.85 40.11
N ASP A 3 -54.18 12.34 39.08
CA ASP A 3 -52.88 11.67 39.15
C ASP A 3 -51.85 12.63 39.76
N GLN A 4 -51.48 12.39 41.01
CA GLN A 4 -50.31 13.02 41.62
C GLN A 4 -49.05 12.43 40.99
N ARG A 5 -48.62 12.99 39.86
CA ARG A 5 -47.27 12.73 39.33
C ARG A 5 -46.26 13.22 40.36
N ALA A 6 -45.54 12.29 40.98
CA ALA A 6 -44.44 12.60 41.88
C ALA A 6 -43.45 13.53 41.16
N LYS A 7 -43.23 14.72 41.70
CA LYS A 7 -42.21 15.64 41.19
C LYS A 7 -40.85 14.99 41.43
N GLY A 8 -40.28 14.40 40.38
CA GLY A 8 -38.91 13.91 40.40
C GLY A 8 -37.97 15.03 40.83
N ASN A 9 -37.07 14.73 41.76
CA ASN A 9 -36.07 15.68 42.20
C ASN A 9 -35.02 15.85 41.09
N ILE A 10 -35.03 17.02 40.46
CA ILE A 10 -34.14 17.43 39.35
C ILE A 10 -32.68 17.11 39.64
N VAL A 11 -32.25 17.17 40.91
CA VAL A 11 -30.87 16.87 41.31
C VAL A 11 -30.48 15.42 40.98
N TYR A 12 -31.39 14.45 41.18
CA TYR A 12 -31.10 13.05 40.86
C TYR A 12 -31.02 12.80 39.37
N GLU A 13 -31.84 13.49 38.58
CA GLU A 13 -31.82 13.37 37.12
C GLU A 13 -30.47 13.85 36.55
N ILE A 14 -29.97 14.99 37.02
CA ILE A 14 -28.65 15.52 36.65
C ILE A 14 -27.54 14.54 37.08
N LEU A 15 -27.62 14.03 38.31
CA LEU A 15 -26.62 13.11 38.85
C LEU A 15 -26.57 11.78 38.05
N ILE A 16 -27.71 11.25 37.66
CA ILE A 16 -27.79 10.05 36.81
C ILE A 16 -27.13 10.31 35.45
N VAL A 17 -27.38 11.47 34.82
CA VAL A 17 -26.76 11.82 33.54
C VAL A 17 -25.24 11.94 33.67
N VAL A 18 -24.74 12.58 34.73
CA VAL A 18 -23.29 12.71 34.98
C VAL A 18 -22.63 11.35 35.22
N LEU A 19 -23.27 10.47 36.01
CA LEU A 19 -22.75 9.11 36.25
C LEU A 19 -22.75 8.26 34.97
N ALA A 20 -23.82 8.33 34.17
CA ALA A 20 -23.89 7.64 32.89
C ALA A 20 -22.82 8.14 31.91
N ALA A 21 -22.61 9.45 31.81
CA ALA A 21 -21.56 10.03 30.97
C ALA A 21 -20.16 9.62 31.44
N THR A 22 -19.91 9.61 32.75
CA THR A 22 -18.64 9.16 33.35
C THR A 22 -18.40 7.68 33.08
N LEU A 23 -19.42 6.83 33.18
CA LEU A 23 -19.34 5.41 32.88
C LEU A 23 -18.99 5.17 31.40
N ILE A 24 -19.71 5.83 30.47
CA ILE A 24 -19.43 5.73 29.04
C ILE A 24 -18.00 6.23 28.74
N GLY A 25 -17.62 7.36 29.32
CA GLY A 25 -16.27 7.91 29.20
C GLY A 25 -15.18 6.93 29.66
N SER A 26 -15.39 6.27 30.80
CA SER A 26 -14.44 5.28 31.35
C SER A 26 -14.26 4.03 30.48
N ILE A 27 -15.22 3.70 29.62
CA ILE A 27 -15.15 2.57 28.70
C ILE A 27 -14.58 3.00 27.33
N VAL A 28 -15.02 4.16 26.82
CA VAL A 28 -14.66 4.63 25.48
C VAL A 28 -13.24 5.22 25.45
N TYR A 29 -12.84 5.95 26.49
CA TYR A 29 -11.54 6.62 26.53
C TYR A 29 -10.35 5.63 26.46
N PRO A 30 -10.31 4.54 27.25
CA PRO A 30 -9.21 3.57 27.18
C PRO A 30 -9.10 2.89 25.82
N LYS A 31 -10.25 2.50 25.26
CA LYS A 31 -10.30 1.86 23.95
C LYS A 31 -9.76 2.78 22.85
N ARG A 32 -10.14 4.07 22.85
CA ARG A 32 -9.62 5.04 21.89
C ARG A 32 -8.12 5.25 22.04
N LEU A 33 -7.63 5.31 23.27
CA LEU A 33 -6.22 5.55 23.56
C LEU A 33 -5.35 4.34 23.16
N ALA A 34 -5.81 3.12 23.43
CA ALA A 34 -5.14 1.88 23.00
C ALA A 34 -5.10 1.76 21.47
N ASN A 35 -6.24 1.97 20.80
CA ASN A 35 -6.30 1.93 19.33
C ASN A 35 -5.41 3.01 18.69
N HIS A 36 -5.34 4.20 19.29
CA HIS A 36 -4.45 5.25 18.79
C HIS A 36 -2.98 4.87 18.91
N GLU A 37 -2.58 4.22 20.00
CA GLU A 37 -1.21 3.75 20.18
C GLU A 37 -0.85 2.61 19.23
N GLU A 38 -1.78 1.69 18.97
CA GLU A 38 -1.61 0.63 17.95
C GLU A 38 -1.38 1.23 16.56
N VAL A 39 -2.21 2.20 16.15
CA VAL A 39 -2.04 2.93 14.88
C VAL A 39 -0.70 3.70 14.86
N ASN A 40 -0.31 4.35 15.95
CA ASN A 40 0.99 5.03 16.03
C ASN A 40 2.15 4.04 15.87
N MET A 41 2.06 2.87 16.49
CA MET A 41 3.07 1.82 16.38
C MET A 41 3.19 1.33 14.93
N GLU A 42 2.07 1.06 14.26
CA GLU A 42 2.04 0.69 12.84
C GLU A 42 2.65 1.77 11.95
N ILE A 43 2.26 3.04 12.15
CA ILE A 43 2.82 4.18 11.42
C ILE A 43 4.33 4.30 11.67
N CYS A 44 4.80 4.13 12.90
CA CYS A 44 6.22 4.22 13.23
C CYS A 44 7.02 3.11 12.54
N ARG A 45 6.51 1.87 12.54
CA ARG A 45 7.14 0.73 11.85
C ARG A 45 7.21 0.95 10.35
N TYR A 46 6.10 1.39 9.75
CA TYR A 46 6.05 1.78 8.34
C TYR A 46 7.10 2.86 8.03
N ARG A 47 7.18 3.92 8.83
CA ARG A 47 8.15 5.01 8.66
C ARG A 47 9.60 4.52 8.78
N MET A 48 9.90 3.64 9.74
CA MET A 48 11.23 3.04 9.87
C MET A 48 11.61 2.23 8.62
N GLU A 49 10.69 1.45 8.06
CA GLU A 49 10.90 0.73 6.80
C GLU A 49 11.16 1.70 5.62
N GLN A 50 10.37 2.78 5.51
CA GLN A 50 10.57 3.77 4.45
C GLN A 50 11.92 4.50 4.59
N VAL A 51 12.33 4.82 5.82
CA VAL A 51 13.66 5.39 6.10
C VAL A 51 14.77 4.41 5.74
N GLN A 52 14.60 3.12 6.02
CA GLN A 52 15.56 2.09 5.60
C GLN A 52 15.70 2.04 4.08
N LYS A 53 14.59 2.02 3.34
CA LYS A 53 14.58 2.06 1.86
C LYS A 53 15.27 3.31 1.34
N ALA A 54 14.95 4.48 1.93
CA ALA A 54 15.59 5.75 1.61
C ALA A 54 17.11 5.72 1.83
N ALA A 55 17.55 5.18 2.96
CA ALA A 55 18.97 5.04 3.28
C ALA A 55 19.71 4.09 2.33
N LEU A 56 19.08 2.98 1.94
CA LEU A 56 19.64 2.05 0.95
C LEU A 56 19.80 2.72 -0.42
N GLN A 57 18.84 3.57 -0.83
CA GLN A 57 19.01 4.37 -2.05
C GLN A 57 20.16 5.35 -1.89
N TYR A 58 20.24 6.11 -0.79
CA TYR A 58 21.36 7.01 -0.53
C TYR A 58 22.71 6.28 -0.64
N GLN A 59 22.84 5.11 0.01
CA GLN A 59 24.05 4.29 -0.03
C GLN A 59 24.38 3.82 -1.44
N LYS A 60 23.38 3.39 -2.22
CA LYS A 60 23.57 2.90 -3.60
C LYS A 60 24.24 3.96 -4.48
N TYR A 61 23.84 5.23 -4.35
CA TYR A 61 24.36 6.32 -5.16
C TYR A 61 25.64 6.95 -4.59
N ASN A 62 25.78 7.04 -3.27
CA ASN A 62 26.91 7.70 -2.63
C ASN A 62 28.01 6.74 -2.18
N SER A 63 27.79 5.42 -2.21
CA SER A 63 28.69 4.38 -1.71
C SER A 63 29.09 4.52 -0.23
N VAL A 64 28.34 5.31 0.55
CA VAL A 64 28.61 5.63 1.95
C VAL A 64 27.28 5.66 2.73
N TYR A 65 27.30 5.23 3.99
CA TYR A 65 26.17 5.38 4.91
C TYR A 65 26.17 6.75 5.58
N THR A 66 24.99 7.23 5.93
CA THR A 66 24.83 8.43 6.76
C THR A 66 23.98 8.10 7.98
N ASP A 67 24.32 8.72 9.10
CA ASP A 67 23.58 8.70 10.36
C ASP A 67 22.59 9.89 10.46
N THR A 68 22.49 10.70 9.41
CA THR A 68 21.73 11.94 9.42
C THR A 68 20.55 11.85 8.46
N LEU A 69 19.33 11.82 9.00
CA LEU A 69 18.08 11.75 8.22
C LEU A 69 17.95 12.89 7.20
N SER A 70 18.35 14.11 7.57
CA SER A 70 18.24 15.25 6.66
C SER A 70 19.07 15.06 5.39
N LEU A 71 20.26 14.46 5.47
CA LEU A 71 21.08 14.17 4.29
C LEU A 71 20.41 13.15 3.36
N ILE A 72 19.74 12.15 3.92
CA ILE A 72 18.99 11.16 3.15
C ILE A 72 17.82 11.83 2.44
N PHE A 73 17.04 12.63 3.15
CA PHE A 73 15.86 13.28 2.56
C PHE A 73 16.23 14.39 1.58
N ASP A 74 17.29 15.14 1.84
CA ASP A 74 17.81 16.14 0.91
C ASP A 74 18.28 15.46 -0.38
N PHE A 75 19.01 14.34 -0.29
CA PHE A 75 19.37 13.54 -1.46
C PHE A 75 18.15 13.11 -2.28
N ILE A 76 17.11 12.57 -1.64
CA ILE A 76 15.88 12.13 -2.33
C ILE A 76 15.21 13.30 -3.06
N ARG A 77 15.22 14.50 -2.48
CA ARG A 77 14.59 15.68 -3.06
C ARG A 77 15.38 16.32 -4.20
N THR A 78 16.71 16.37 -4.07
CA THR A 78 17.55 17.22 -4.92
C THR A 78 18.40 16.45 -5.92
N SER A 79 18.49 15.12 -5.80
CA SER A 79 19.30 14.31 -6.72
C SER A 79 18.57 14.06 -8.04
N ASP A 80 19.03 14.72 -9.10
CA ASP A 80 18.52 14.51 -10.47
C ASP A 80 18.66 13.05 -10.92
N GLU A 81 19.77 12.39 -10.56
CA GLU A 81 20.01 10.99 -10.94
C GLU A 81 19.00 10.05 -10.27
N TYR A 82 18.68 10.31 -9.00
CA TYR A 82 17.67 9.55 -8.28
C TYR A 82 16.27 9.83 -8.83
N ALA A 83 15.94 11.11 -9.10
CA ALA A 83 14.66 11.49 -9.70
C ALA A 83 14.46 10.78 -11.06
N HIS A 84 15.47 10.76 -11.92
CA HIS A 84 15.42 10.03 -13.19
C HIS A 84 15.24 8.52 -13.01
N TYR A 85 15.82 7.92 -11.97
CA TYR A 85 15.61 6.51 -11.65
C TYR A 85 14.17 6.26 -11.20
N VAL A 86 13.62 7.09 -10.31
CA VAL A 86 12.22 7.00 -9.87
C VAL A 86 11.28 7.16 -11.06
N ASP A 87 11.49 8.16 -11.92
CA ASP A 87 10.70 8.38 -13.12
C ASP A 87 10.78 7.17 -14.07
N SER A 88 11.98 6.61 -14.28
CA SER A 88 12.15 5.44 -15.15
C SER A 88 11.45 4.20 -14.61
N VAL A 89 11.45 4.00 -13.29
CA VAL A 89 10.93 2.78 -12.65
C VAL A 89 9.43 2.88 -12.41
N ALA A 90 9.00 3.97 -11.78
CA ALA A 90 7.62 4.14 -11.37
C ALA A 90 6.80 4.64 -12.55
N VAL A 91 7.05 5.86 -13.04
CA VAL A 91 6.23 6.47 -14.11
C VAL A 91 6.39 5.70 -15.41
N GLY A 92 7.62 5.51 -15.89
CA GLY A 92 7.90 4.78 -17.14
C GLY A 92 7.52 3.31 -17.07
N GLY A 93 7.68 2.66 -15.92
CA GLY A 93 7.25 1.28 -15.70
C GLY A 93 5.73 1.13 -15.77
N LEU A 94 5.00 1.98 -15.04
CA LEU A 94 3.53 1.98 -15.04
C LEU A 94 2.96 2.40 -16.40
N ASP A 95 3.53 3.41 -17.06
CA ASP A 95 3.11 3.82 -18.41
C ASP A 95 3.27 2.69 -19.43
N SER A 96 4.37 1.93 -19.33
CA SER A 96 4.61 0.75 -20.16
C SER A 96 3.59 -0.36 -19.89
N VAL A 97 3.22 -0.59 -18.62
CA VAL A 97 2.14 -1.51 -18.24
C VAL A 97 0.79 -1.05 -18.81
N VAL A 98 0.42 0.20 -18.59
CA VAL A 98 -0.84 0.79 -19.07
C VAL A 98 -0.92 0.74 -20.59
N THR A 99 0.16 1.06 -21.29
CA THR A 99 0.23 1.00 -22.76
C THR A 99 -0.02 -0.42 -23.27
N LYS A 100 0.63 -1.43 -22.68
CA LYS A 100 0.40 -2.83 -23.05
C LYS A 100 -1.03 -3.29 -22.74
N LEU A 101 -1.64 -2.82 -21.65
CA LEU A 101 -3.04 -3.11 -21.35
C LEU A 101 -4.00 -2.49 -22.38
N ARG A 102 -3.69 -1.28 -22.89
CA ARG A 102 -4.43 -0.67 -24.01
C ARG A 102 -4.31 -1.49 -25.29
N GLU A 103 -3.10 -1.95 -25.61
CA GLU A 103 -2.86 -2.85 -26.76
C GLU A 103 -3.66 -4.16 -26.63
N PHE A 104 -3.72 -4.76 -25.44
CA PHE A 104 -4.54 -5.95 -25.19
C PHE A 104 -6.03 -5.67 -25.31
N SER A 105 -6.50 -4.54 -24.79
CA SER A 105 -7.89 -4.13 -24.93
C SER A 105 -8.29 -4.03 -26.41
N ALA A 106 -7.43 -3.39 -27.23
CA ALA A 106 -7.67 -3.26 -28.67
C ALA A 106 -7.66 -4.61 -29.41
N ALA A 107 -6.76 -5.51 -29.03
CA ALA A 107 -6.69 -6.86 -29.60
C ALA A 107 -7.91 -7.72 -29.23
N GLU A 108 -8.35 -7.67 -27.97
CA GLU A 108 -9.58 -8.35 -27.51
C GLU A 108 -10.83 -7.76 -28.18
N GLU A 109 -10.92 -6.44 -28.36
CA GLU A 109 -12.01 -5.81 -29.10
C GLU A 109 -12.07 -6.27 -30.58
N GLN A 110 -10.91 -6.47 -31.20
CA GLN A 110 -10.82 -7.04 -32.55
C GLN A 110 -11.34 -8.49 -32.58
N ILE A 111 -11.00 -9.31 -31.59
CA ILE A 111 -11.52 -10.69 -31.49
C ILE A 111 -13.04 -10.64 -31.27
N PHE A 112 -13.49 -9.86 -30.29
CA PHE A 112 -14.90 -9.72 -29.93
C PHE A 112 -15.77 -9.30 -31.12
N SER A 113 -15.33 -8.30 -31.89
CA SER A 113 -16.05 -7.82 -33.07
C SER A 113 -16.06 -8.82 -34.23
N ALA A 114 -15.04 -9.68 -34.32
CA ALA A 114 -14.93 -10.69 -35.38
C ALA A 114 -15.70 -11.99 -35.07
N ILE A 115 -15.89 -12.35 -33.80
CA ILE A 115 -16.59 -13.58 -33.37
C ILE A 115 -17.94 -13.80 -34.09
N PRO A 116 -18.87 -12.82 -34.16
CA PRO A 116 -20.18 -13.04 -34.80
C PRO A 116 -20.11 -13.36 -36.30
N SER A 117 -19.00 -13.00 -36.95
CA SER A 117 -18.79 -13.20 -38.39
C SER A 117 -17.97 -14.44 -38.73
N ALA A 118 -17.45 -15.16 -37.73
CA ALA A 118 -16.58 -16.32 -37.91
C ALA A 118 -17.37 -17.55 -38.38
N THR A 119 -17.66 -17.62 -39.68
CA THR A 119 -18.46 -18.70 -40.28
C THR A 119 -17.64 -19.83 -40.89
N ASP A 120 -16.36 -19.61 -41.18
CA ASP A 120 -15.47 -20.60 -41.77
C ASP A 120 -14.29 -20.97 -40.85
N SER A 121 -13.69 -22.13 -41.13
CA SER A 121 -12.60 -22.67 -40.32
C SER A 121 -11.34 -21.80 -40.36
N VAL A 122 -11.11 -21.03 -41.43
CA VAL A 122 -9.92 -20.18 -41.55
C VAL A 122 -10.03 -18.96 -40.64
N MET A 123 -11.23 -18.35 -40.56
CA MET A 123 -11.50 -17.26 -39.60
C MET A 123 -11.41 -17.76 -38.16
N ILE A 124 -11.97 -18.94 -37.86
CA ILE A 124 -11.89 -19.54 -36.53
C ILE A 124 -10.42 -19.77 -36.16
N ASP A 125 -9.62 -20.40 -37.01
CA ASP A 125 -8.18 -20.64 -36.77
C ASP A 125 -7.41 -19.33 -36.55
N SER A 126 -7.78 -18.26 -37.26
CA SER A 126 -7.19 -16.94 -37.08
C SER A 126 -7.51 -16.34 -35.72
N LEU A 127 -8.77 -16.43 -35.27
CA LEU A 127 -9.19 -15.92 -33.95
C LEU A 127 -8.54 -16.70 -32.81
N VAL A 128 -8.45 -18.02 -32.93
CA VAL A 128 -7.75 -18.86 -31.96
C VAL A 128 -6.28 -18.46 -31.86
N ARG A 129 -5.61 -18.21 -32.99
CA ARG A 129 -4.22 -17.74 -33.00
C ARG A 129 -4.06 -16.39 -32.30
N MET A 130 -4.95 -15.44 -32.59
CA MET A 130 -4.95 -14.13 -31.90
C MET A 130 -5.12 -14.31 -30.39
N GLN A 131 -6.06 -15.16 -29.95
CA GLN A 131 -6.27 -15.43 -28.52
C GLN A 131 -5.02 -16.04 -27.86
N ILE A 132 -4.33 -16.96 -28.54
CA ILE A 132 -3.07 -17.54 -28.07
C ILE A 132 -2.00 -16.45 -27.92
N GLU A 133 -1.88 -15.54 -28.89
CA GLU A 133 -0.92 -14.43 -28.85
C GLU A 133 -1.21 -13.48 -27.68
N ILE A 134 -2.47 -13.08 -27.48
CA ILE A 134 -2.88 -12.25 -26.34
C ILE A 134 -2.55 -12.93 -25.03
N LYS A 135 -2.88 -14.21 -24.88
CA LYS A 135 -2.58 -14.99 -23.67
C LYS A 135 -1.08 -15.07 -23.37
N LEU A 136 -0.25 -15.26 -24.39
CA LEU A 136 1.21 -15.26 -24.24
C LEU A 136 1.73 -13.88 -23.86
N ALA A 137 1.20 -12.82 -24.46
CA ALA A 137 1.56 -11.45 -24.14
C ALA A 137 1.13 -11.06 -22.71
N ALA A 138 -0.07 -11.47 -22.28
CA ALA A 138 -0.58 -11.27 -20.93
C ALA A 138 0.32 -11.90 -19.86
N ARG A 139 0.83 -13.12 -20.10
CA ARG A 139 1.81 -13.76 -19.20
C ARG A 139 3.13 -12.97 -19.11
N ARG A 140 3.62 -12.44 -20.24
CA ARG A 140 4.82 -11.59 -20.26
C ARG A 140 4.57 -10.27 -19.53
N LEU A 141 3.37 -9.70 -19.68
CA LEU A 141 2.97 -8.51 -18.96
C LEU A 141 2.94 -8.77 -17.46
N ALA A 142 2.35 -9.87 -16.99
CA ALA A 142 2.32 -10.21 -15.57
C ALA A 142 3.73 -10.23 -14.94
N GLY A 143 4.70 -10.88 -15.59
CA GLY A 143 6.10 -10.86 -15.12
C GLY A 143 6.76 -9.48 -15.20
N TYR A 144 6.34 -8.62 -16.12
CA TYR A 144 6.80 -7.23 -16.17
C TYR A 144 6.16 -6.35 -15.08
N VAL A 145 4.89 -6.57 -14.76
CA VAL A 145 4.20 -5.90 -13.64
C VAL A 145 4.85 -6.30 -12.32
N GLU A 146 5.16 -7.58 -12.13
CA GLU A 146 5.91 -8.07 -10.96
C GLU A 146 7.27 -7.38 -10.85
N TYR A 147 8.00 -7.26 -11.97
CA TYR A 147 9.25 -6.49 -12.01
C TYR A 147 9.05 -5.02 -11.59
N VAL A 148 8.03 -4.33 -12.12
CA VAL A 148 7.73 -2.93 -11.75
C VAL A 148 7.36 -2.83 -10.27
N HIS A 149 6.52 -3.73 -9.77
CA HIS A 149 6.14 -3.85 -8.37
C HIS A 149 7.36 -3.98 -7.47
N ASP A 150 8.27 -4.91 -7.76
CA ASP A 150 9.46 -5.13 -6.94
C ASP A 150 10.39 -3.91 -6.97
N LYS A 151 10.52 -3.25 -8.12
CA LYS A 151 11.33 -2.04 -8.23
C LYS A 151 10.71 -0.88 -7.46
N MET A 152 9.40 -0.68 -7.52
CA MET A 152 8.69 0.33 -6.75
C MET A 152 8.70 0.03 -5.25
N ASN A 153 8.61 -1.24 -4.84
CA ASN A 153 8.66 -1.63 -3.43
C ASN A 153 9.99 -1.27 -2.76
N ASN A 154 11.07 -1.16 -3.54
CA ASN A 154 12.39 -0.76 -3.06
C ASN A 154 12.58 0.76 -3.00
N LEU A 155 11.61 1.54 -3.48
CA LEU A 155 11.60 2.99 -3.39
C LEU A 155 10.87 3.42 -2.11
N PRO A 156 11.38 4.43 -1.39
CA PRO A 156 10.68 5.00 -0.25
C PRO A 156 9.37 5.67 -0.68
N ASN A 157 8.36 5.56 0.18
CA ASN A 157 7.07 6.25 0.09
C ASN A 157 6.25 5.94 -1.16
N MET A 158 6.39 4.76 -1.79
CA MET A 158 5.57 4.41 -2.95
C MET A 158 4.16 3.92 -2.54
N PRO A 159 3.13 4.15 -3.38
CA PRO A 159 1.75 3.67 -3.15
C PRO A 159 1.62 2.15 -3.39
N MET A 160 2.27 1.35 -2.55
CA MET A 160 2.36 -0.10 -2.73
C MET A 160 1.05 -0.84 -2.46
N GLU A 161 0.15 -0.27 -1.65
CA GLU A 161 -1.17 -0.86 -1.39
C GLU A 161 -2.04 -0.84 -2.64
N ASP A 162 -2.17 0.34 -3.26
CA ASP A 162 -2.90 0.52 -4.52
C ASP A 162 -2.31 -0.34 -5.65
N LEU A 163 -0.98 -0.44 -5.72
CA LEU A 163 -0.31 -1.29 -6.71
C LEU A 163 -0.56 -2.79 -6.48
N ARG A 164 -0.63 -3.23 -5.23
CA ARG A 164 -0.92 -4.63 -4.87
C ARG A 164 -2.36 -5.02 -5.22
N GLU A 165 -3.30 -4.09 -5.04
CA GLU A 165 -4.69 -4.30 -5.49
C GLU A 165 -4.73 -4.47 -7.01
N ALA A 166 -4.05 -3.60 -7.77
CA ALA A 166 -3.96 -3.72 -9.22
C ALA A 166 -3.31 -5.04 -9.67
N PHE A 167 -2.29 -5.52 -8.94
CA PHE A 167 -1.61 -6.79 -9.24
C PHE A 167 -2.50 -8.02 -8.99
N THR A 168 -3.26 -8.04 -7.89
CA THR A 168 -4.09 -9.20 -7.53
C THR A 168 -5.18 -9.50 -8.56
N ILE A 169 -5.61 -8.49 -9.31
CA ILE A 169 -6.54 -8.68 -10.44
C ILE A 169 -5.85 -9.42 -11.60
N VAL A 170 -4.62 -9.02 -11.95
CA VAL A 170 -3.82 -9.63 -13.05
C VAL A 170 -3.46 -11.07 -12.74
N ASP A 171 -3.08 -11.37 -11.50
CA ASP A 171 -2.70 -12.73 -11.06
C ASP A 171 -3.93 -13.61 -10.74
N SER A 172 -5.15 -13.11 -10.95
CA SER A 172 -6.34 -13.88 -10.63
C SER A 172 -6.46 -15.11 -11.55
N LYS A 173 -6.68 -16.29 -10.93
CA LYS A 173 -7.01 -17.53 -11.67
C LYS A 173 -8.21 -17.35 -12.59
N LYS A 174 -9.13 -16.44 -12.24
CA LYS A 174 -10.30 -16.09 -13.04
C LYS A 174 -9.90 -15.50 -14.39
N PHE A 175 -8.99 -14.52 -14.42
CA PHE A 175 -8.54 -13.92 -15.68
C PHE A 175 -7.94 -14.95 -16.66
N THR A 176 -7.07 -15.83 -16.15
CA THR A 176 -6.50 -16.92 -16.97
C THR A 176 -7.56 -17.93 -17.41
N LEU A 177 -8.53 -18.25 -16.54
CA LEU A 177 -9.63 -19.15 -16.87
C LEU A 177 -10.52 -18.57 -17.98
N ASP A 178 -10.90 -17.30 -17.87
CA ASP A 178 -11.77 -16.62 -18.83
C ASP A 178 -11.10 -16.57 -20.22
N MET A 179 -9.79 -16.27 -20.30
CA MET A 179 -9.03 -16.38 -21.56
C MET A 179 -9.03 -17.81 -22.15
N ASN A 180 -8.99 -18.86 -21.32
CA ASN A 180 -9.10 -20.24 -21.80
C ASN A 180 -10.52 -20.55 -22.29
N ILE A 181 -11.54 -19.99 -21.64
CA ILE A 181 -12.94 -20.15 -22.05
C ILE A 181 -13.14 -19.51 -23.42
N VAL A 182 -12.63 -18.28 -23.64
CA VAL A 182 -12.66 -17.62 -24.96
C VAL A 182 -12.04 -18.53 -26.01
N GLN A 183 -10.79 -18.97 -25.80
CA GLN A 183 -10.07 -19.84 -26.74
C GLN A 183 -10.86 -21.11 -27.08
N ASN A 184 -11.24 -21.89 -26.07
CA ASN A 184 -11.93 -23.17 -26.26
C ASN A 184 -13.34 -23.00 -26.86
N SER A 185 -14.02 -21.90 -26.54
CA SER A 185 -15.36 -21.62 -27.08
C SER A 185 -15.29 -21.23 -28.54
N ILE A 186 -14.25 -20.49 -28.96
CA ILE A 186 -13.98 -20.22 -30.39
C ILE A 186 -13.67 -21.53 -31.12
N GLU A 187 -12.75 -22.35 -30.59
CA GLU A 187 -12.35 -23.64 -31.19
C GLU A 187 -13.54 -24.61 -31.36
N SER A 188 -14.49 -24.60 -30.42
CA SER A 188 -15.67 -25.47 -30.46
C SER A 188 -16.88 -24.88 -31.21
N GLY A 189 -16.74 -23.66 -31.77
CA GLY A 189 -17.83 -22.97 -32.46
C GLY A 189 -18.94 -22.45 -31.53
N GLN A 190 -18.71 -22.42 -30.21
CA GLN A 190 -19.63 -21.85 -29.22
C GLN A 190 -19.49 -20.33 -29.15
N LEU A 191 -19.79 -19.65 -30.25
CA LEU A 191 -19.49 -18.22 -30.45
C LEU A 191 -20.12 -17.31 -29.38
N LYS A 192 -21.33 -17.64 -28.90
CA LYS A 192 -21.97 -16.86 -27.82
C LYS A 192 -21.20 -16.95 -26.50
N ALA A 193 -20.77 -18.16 -26.12
CA ALA A 193 -19.97 -18.35 -24.90
C ALA A 193 -18.59 -17.67 -25.03
N ALA A 194 -18.00 -17.71 -26.23
CA ALA A 194 -16.77 -16.97 -26.52
C ALA A 194 -16.97 -15.46 -26.36
N GLN A 195 -18.07 -14.93 -26.86
CA GLN A 195 -18.40 -13.51 -26.78
C GLN A 195 -18.62 -13.05 -25.33
N ASP A 196 -19.38 -13.80 -24.55
CA ASP A 196 -19.64 -13.49 -23.13
C ASP A 196 -18.31 -13.51 -22.34
N ALA A 197 -17.47 -14.53 -22.55
CA ALA A 197 -16.16 -14.61 -21.88
C ALA A 197 -15.17 -13.53 -22.33
N ALA A 198 -15.20 -13.11 -23.60
CA ALA A 198 -14.34 -12.03 -24.12
C ALA A 198 -14.73 -10.67 -23.52
N ASN A 199 -16.04 -10.46 -23.26
CA ASN A 199 -16.50 -9.29 -22.53
C ASN A 199 -15.96 -9.27 -21.09
N ASP A 200 -16.05 -10.39 -20.37
CA ASP A 200 -15.47 -10.52 -19.02
C ASP A 200 -13.96 -10.23 -19.00
N VAL A 201 -13.21 -10.77 -19.96
CA VAL A 201 -11.76 -10.49 -20.11
C VAL A 201 -11.51 -9.00 -20.35
N SER A 202 -12.31 -8.36 -21.22
CA SER A 202 -12.19 -6.93 -21.53
C SER A 202 -12.46 -6.05 -20.32
N GLU A 203 -13.49 -6.37 -19.53
CA GLU A 203 -13.81 -5.65 -18.28
C GLU A 203 -12.67 -5.75 -17.26
N VAL A 204 -12.05 -6.93 -17.12
CA VAL A 204 -10.90 -7.13 -16.24
C VAL A 204 -9.70 -6.30 -16.70
N ILE A 205 -9.37 -6.32 -18.00
CA ILE A 205 -8.26 -5.52 -18.55
C ILE A 205 -8.49 -4.03 -18.31
N ALA A 206 -9.71 -3.54 -18.53
CA ALA A 206 -10.07 -2.16 -18.27
C ALA A 206 -9.91 -1.80 -16.79
N GLY A 207 -10.39 -2.64 -15.87
CA GLY A 207 -10.25 -2.43 -14.43
C GLY A 207 -8.78 -2.35 -13.98
N VAL A 208 -7.94 -3.30 -14.43
CA VAL A 208 -6.49 -3.27 -14.13
C VAL A 208 -5.85 -2.00 -14.68
N ARG A 209 -6.16 -1.64 -15.93
CA ARG A 209 -5.59 -0.45 -16.57
C ARG A 209 -5.94 0.81 -15.79
N ASP A 210 -7.19 0.94 -15.38
CA ASP A 210 -7.67 2.13 -14.68
C ASP A 210 -7.04 2.24 -13.28
N GLN A 211 -6.86 1.11 -12.57
CA GLN A 211 -6.12 1.09 -11.31
C GLN A 211 -4.62 1.41 -11.50
N MET A 212 -3.95 0.81 -12.49
CA MET A 212 -2.54 1.11 -12.78
C MET A 212 -2.33 2.58 -13.17
N GLN A 213 -3.27 3.17 -13.92
CA GLN A 213 -3.25 4.59 -14.25
C GLN A 213 -3.45 5.45 -12.99
N ALA A 214 -4.38 5.08 -12.10
CA ALA A 214 -4.57 5.79 -10.84
C ALA A 214 -3.31 5.77 -9.97
N VAL A 215 -2.62 4.63 -9.89
CA VAL A 215 -1.31 4.52 -9.22
C VAL A 215 -0.30 5.46 -9.88
N ALA A 216 -0.18 5.43 -11.21
CA ALA A 216 0.75 6.29 -11.96
C ALA A 216 0.50 7.78 -11.70
N ASP A 217 -0.76 8.20 -11.69
CA ASP A 217 -1.19 9.58 -11.43
C ASP A 217 -0.91 9.99 -9.97
N ALA A 218 -0.91 9.03 -9.04
CA ALA A 218 -0.62 9.28 -7.63
C ALA A 218 0.89 9.38 -7.33
N VAL A 219 1.75 8.67 -8.06
CA VAL A 219 3.21 8.62 -7.82
C VAL A 219 3.85 10.01 -7.61
N PRO A 220 3.59 11.05 -8.42
CA PRO A 220 4.16 12.38 -8.19
C PRO A 220 3.75 13.00 -6.86
N GLY A 221 2.53 12.71 -6.39
CA GLY A 221 2.05 13.13 -5.07
C GLY A 221 2.79 12.43 -3.95
N TYR A 222 3.11 11.14 -4.10
CA TYR A 222 3.87 10.35 -3.13
C TYR A 222 5.36 10.70 -3.11
N ALA A 223 5.96 11.03 -4.25
CA ALA A 223 7.34 11.49 -4.30
C ALA A 223 7.55 12.81 -3.50
N ASN A 224 6.51 13.64 -3.45
CA ASN A 224 6.54 14.94 -2.78
C ASN A 224 5.83 14.96 -1.41
N SER A 225 4.97 13.98 -1.11
CA SER A 225 4.29 13.91 0.17
C SER A 225 5.31 13.70 1.28
N SER A 226 5.12 14.47 2.35
CA SER A 226 6.11 14.83 3.37
C SER A 226 7.10 13.70 3.73
N LEU A 227 8.22 13.65 3.01
CA LEU A 227 9.43 12.91 3.42
C LEU A 227 9.82 13.32 4.86
N ASP A 228 9.51 14.56 5.27
CA ASP A 228 9.72 15.03 6.64
C ASP A 228 8.94 14.19 7.66
N ALA A 229 7.70 13.80 7.35
CA ALA A 229 6.90 12.97 8.23
C ALA A 229 7.50 11.56 8.41
N LEU A 230 8.22 11.04 7.40
CA LEU A 230 8.88 9.73 7.50
C LEU A 230 9.96 9.72 8.58
N GLY A 231 10.63 10.86 8.80
CA GLY A 231 11.66 10.98 9.81
C GLY A 231 11.12 11.07 11.24
N LEU A 232 9.81 11.27 11.45
CA LEU A 232 9.24 11.61 12.76
C LEU A 232 8.57 10.42 13.44
N CYS A 233 8.69 10.35 14.77
CA CYS A 233 7.89 9.43 15.58
C CYS A 233 6.44 9.94 15.69
N PRO A 234 5.42 9.10 15.45
CA PRO A 234 4.03 9.51 15.60
C PRO A 234 3.58 9.64 17.07
N THR A 235 4.31 9.06 18.01
CA THR A 235 4.00 9.14 19.46
C THR A 235 4.71 10.31 20.14
N LEU A 236 5.98 10.57 19.81
CA LEU A 236 6.74 11.70 20.33
C LEU A 236 6.75 12.82 19.30
N VAL A 237 5.91 13.83 19.55
CA VAL A 237 5.77 15.00 18.67
C VAL A 237 7.13 15.68 18.52
N ASP A 238 7.55 15.89 17.27
CA ASP A 238 8.82 16.52 16.87
C ASP A 238 10.10 15.70 17.11
N GLU A 239 10.02 14.46 17.59
CA GLU A 239 11.20 13.60 17.71
C GLU A 239 11.46 12.78 16.46
N GLN A 240 12.72 12.79 16.02
CA GLN A 240 13.15 12.05 14.85
C GLN A 240 13.52 10.61 15.19
N LEU A 241 13.33 9.71 14.22
CA LEU A 241 13.89 8.36 14.25
C LEU A 241 15.41 8.43 14.36
N GLN A 242 15.99 7.58 15.20
CA GLN A 242 17.43 7.59 15.44
C GLN A 242 18.13 6.65 14.47
N LEU A 243 19.11 7.18 13.74
CA LEU A 243 19.94 6.40 12.84
C LEU A 243 21.29 6.15 13.50
N VAL A 244 21.69 4.88 13.56
CA VAL A 244 23.00 4.49 14.06
C VAL A 244 23.70 3.68 12.99
N HIS A 245 24.73 4.29 12.39
CA HIS A 245 25.60 3.60 11.46
C HIS A 245 26.64 2.78 12.23
N ILE A 246 26.71 1.48 11.93
CA ILE A 246 27.72 0.59 12.48
C ILE A 246 28.71 0.23 11.38
N ASP A 247 29.93 0.78 11.49
CA ASP A 247 31.05 0.51 10.61
C ASP A 247 31.99 -0.50 11.26
N THR A 248 31.78 -1.79 11.00
CA THR A 248 32.80 -2.80 11.31
C THR A 248 33.68 -3.01 10.08
N SER A 249 34.92 -3.46 10.28
CA SER A 249 35.89 -3.69 9.20
C SER A 249 35.42 -4.67 8.10
N VAL A 250 34.34 -5.41 8.34
CA VAL A 250 33.80 -6.44 7.44
C VAL A 250 32.35 -6.16 7.03
N ILE A 251 31.54 -5.58 7.92
CA ILE A 251 30.09 -5.40 7.71
C ILE A 251 29.70 -3.97 8.09
N LYS A 252 29.04 -3.29 7.16
CA LYS A 252 28.46 -1.97 7.38
C LYS A 252 26.95 -2.07 7.29
N PHE A 253 26.27 -1.63 8.33
CA PHE A 253 24.81 -1.66 8.38
C PHE A 253 24.26 -0.42 9.10
N LEU A 254 23.01 -0.11 8.81
CA LEU A 254 22.27 0.98 9.43
C LEU A 254 21.25 0.39 10.39
N ASN A 255 21.31 0.83 11.65
CA ASN A 255 20.25 0.58 12.61
C ASN A 255 19.32 1.78 12.67
N ILE A 256 18.02 1.52 12.82
CA ILE A 256 16.98 2.54 12.94
C ILE A 256 16.18 2.23 14.19
N TYR A 257 16.03 3.22 15.07
CA TYR A 257 15.34 3.09 16.34
C TYR A 257 14.19 4.07 16.46
N CYS A 258 13.07 3.58 17.00
CA CYS A 258 12.04 4.45 17.57
C CYS A 258 12.65 5.21 18.76
N PRO A 259 12.50 6.55 18.84
CA PRO A 259 13.09 7.34 19.91
C PRO A 259 12.43 7.12 21.28
N VAL A 260 11.24 6.48 21.31
CA VAL A 260 10.53 6.16 22.56
C VAL A 260 11.41 5.34 23.48
N ASP A 261 11.73 5.91 24.64
CA ASP A 261 12.62 5.32 25.62
C ASP A 261 11.94 5.05 26.98
N SER A 262 12.72 4.57 27.94
CA SER A 262 12.21 4.27 29.29
C SER A 262 11.70 5.50 30.05
N SER A 263 12.21 6.69 29.73
CA SER A 263 11.77 7.93 30.36
C SER A 263 10.38 8.33 29.88
N ASP A 264 10.09 8.21 28.58
CA ASP A 264 8.76 8.44 28.01
C ASP A 264 7.72 7.50 28.59
N ILE A 265 8.09 6.22 28.71
CA ILE A 265 7.25 5.18 29.31
C ILE A 265 6.94 5.56 30.76
N SER A 266 7.94 5.99 31.54
CA SER A 266 7.73 6.42 32.93
C SER A 266 6.84 7.65 33.07
N ILE A 267 6.88 8.58 32.12
CA ILE A 267 6.00 9.76 32.08
C ILE A 267 4.54 9.34 31.86
N VAL A 268 4.31 8.37 30.96
CA VAL A 268 2.96 7.83 30.73
C VAL A 268 2.48 7.02 31.93
N GLU A 269 3.34 6.19 32.52
CA GLU A 269 3.00 5.36 33.68
C GLU A 269 2.67 6.19 34.93
N SER A 270 3.38 7.30 35.14
CA SER A 270 3.11 8.22 36.25
C SER A 270 1.84 9.06 36.04
N SER A 271 1.30 9.13 34.82
CA SER A 271 0.06 9.84 34.53
C SER A 271 -1.16 8.98 34.90
N PHE A 272 -1.80 9.29 36.03
CA PHE A 272 -3.03 8.59 36.47
C PHE A 272 -4.12 8.55 35.39
N LEU A 273 -4.30 9.64 34.63
CA LEU A 273 -5.30 9.70 33.57
C LEU A 273 -4.94 8.79 32.38
N LYS A 274 -3.67 8.74 31.96
CA LYS A 274 -3.26 7.92 30.81
C LYS A 274 -3.08 6.45 31.18
N SER A 275 -2.38 6.17 32.27
CA SER A 275 -2.08 4.80 32.73
C SER A 275 -3.24 4.17 33.48
N THR A 276 -3.75 4.80 34.54
CA THR A 276 -4.76 4.16 35.42
C THR A 276 -6.17 4.21 34.83
N ILE A 277 -6.63 5.39 34.39
CA ILE A 277 -7.96 5.52 33.78
C ILE A 277 -7.91 5.02 32.34
N GLY A 278 -6.94 5.50 31.55
CA GLY A 278 -6.82 5.22 30.13
C GLY A 278 -6.26 3.84 29.79
N GLY A 279 -5.64 3.12 30.74
CA GLY A 279 -5.02 1.82 30.48
C GLY A 279 -3.91 1.85 29.43
N LEU A 280 -3.35 3.03 29.10
CA LEU A 280 -2.32 3.17 28.08
C LEU A 280 -1.03 2.51 28.55
N LYS A 281 -0.54 1.58 27.73
CA LYS A 281 0.78 0.96 27.88
C LYS A 281 1.65 1.44 26.75
N LEU A 282 2.46 2.45 27.00
CA LEU A 282 3.46 2.88 26.03
C LEU A 282 4.55 1.82 25.93
N GLN A 283 4.95 1.48 24.71
CA GLN A 283 6.03 0.54 24.42
C GLN A 283 6.89 1.08 23.29
N ASN A 284 8.16 0.68 23.25
CA ASN A 284 9.01 0.99 22.11
C ASN A 284 8.42 0.33 20.85
N HIS A 285 8.24 1.11 19.77
CA HIS A 285 7.56 0.64 18.55
C HIS A 285 8.36 -0.37 17.74
N GLY A 286 9.64 -0.51 18.04
CA GLY A 286 10.54 -1.45 17.42
C GLY A 286 11.87 -0.81 17.01
N LYS A 287 12.68 -1.66 16.37
CA LYS A 287 13.97 -1.29 15.83
C LYS A 287 14.31 -2.16 14.61
N ILE A 288 15.11 -1.61 13.72
CA ILE A 288 15.76 -2.32 12.63
C ILE A 288 17.24 -2.45 13.02
N GLU A 289 17.72 -3.69 13.19
CA GLU A 289 19.11 -3.97 13.53
C GLU A 289 19.75 -4.89 12.51
N SER A 290 20.88 -4.48 11.94
CA SER A 290 21.56 -5.25 10.88
C SER A 290 20.65 -5.59 9.68
N GLY A 291 19.63 -4.76 9.44
CA GLY A 291 18.62 -4.97 8.40
C GLY A 291 17.42 -5.83 8.81
N GLU A 292 17.43 -6.43 10.00
CA GLU A 292 16.33 -7.25 10.52
C GLU A 292 15.37 -6.40 11.35
N MET A 293 14.07 -6.55 11.10
CA MET A 293 13.00 -5.88 11.84
C MET A 293 12.61 -6.71 13.07
N ASN A 294 12.50 -6.11 14.25
CA ASN A 294 12.17 -6.86 15.48
C ASN A 294 10.66 -7.13 15.68
N TRP A 295 9.83 -6.81 14.69
CA TRP A 295 8.37 -6.95 14.73
C TRP A 295 7.79 -7.89 13.66
N GLU A 296 8.64 -8.46 12.81
CA GLU A 296 8.28 -9.52 11.86
C GLU A 296 8.43 -10.91 12.52
#